data_AF-A0A432ILB1-F1
#
_entry.id   AF-A0A432ILB1-F1
#
_cell.length_a   1.000
_cell.length_b   1.000
_cell.length_c   1.000
_cell.angle_alpha   90.00
_cell.angle_beta   90.00
_cell.angle_gamma   90.00
#
_symmetry.space_group_name_H-M   'P 1'
#
loop_
_entity.id
_entity.type
_entity.pdbx_description
1 polymer ?
#
loop_
_entity_poly.entity_id
_entity_poly.type
_entity_poly.pdbx_seq_one_letter_code
_entity_poly.pdbx_strand_id
1 'polypeptide(L)' 'QTVKVYLQFSANENGIIDSVKVMRGYDKIYDQEAIRVVKSIPEWDVYYRRGIHERRSWYIPIVFSEENKEKYKK' A
#
# COMPACT_ATOMS: atom_id res chain seq x y z
N GLN A 1 -12.64 -6.82 -16.45
CA GLN A 1 -11.18 -7.07 -16.36
C GLN A 1 -10.74 -6.79 -14.93
N THR A 2 -9.85 -7.62 -14.38
CA THR A 2 -9.31 -7.42 -13.02
C THR A 2 -7.85 -7.06 -13.12
N VAL A 3 -7.48 -5.90 -12.58
CA VAL A 3 -6.09 -5.42 -12.53
C VAL A 3 -5.57 -5.56 -11.11
N LYS A 4 -4.36 -6.09 -10.96
CA LYS A 4 -3.71 -6.30 -9.66
C LYS A 4 -2.33 -5.65 -9.66
N VAL A 5 -2.13 -4.67 -8.80
CA VAL A 5 -0.83 -4.01 -8.57
C VAL A 5 -0.29 -4.48 -7.23
N TYR A 6 0.93 -4.98 -7.21
CA TYR A 6 1.56 -5.50 -5.98
C TYR A 6 2.54 -4.46 -5.47
N LEU A 7 2.32 -4.03 -4.24
CA LEU A 7 3.12 -3.01 -3.59
C LEU A 7 3.88 -3.61 -2.42
N GLN A 8 5.12 -3.16 -2.26
CA GLN A 8 5.88 -3.23 -1.03
C GLN A 8 5.86 -1.84 -0.40
N PHE A 9 5.53 -1.73 0.88
CA PHE A 9 5.61 -0.45 1.57
C PHE A 9 6.03 -0.61 3.04
N SER A 10 6.44 0.49 3.65
CA SER A 10 6.77 0.53 5.07
C SER A 10 6.54 1.93 5.65
N ALA A 11 6.32 1.97 6.96
CA ALA A 11 6.10 3.20 7.71
C ALA A 11 7.37 3.68 8.41
N ASN A 12 7.43 4.97 8.73
CA ASN A 12 8.43 5.53 9.66
C ASN A 12 7.99 5.38 11.12
N GLU A 13 8.80 5.93 12.03
CA GLU A 13 8.56 5.89 13.48
C GLU A 13 7.26 6.58 13.92
N ASN A 14 6.73 7.49 13.08
CA ASN A 14 5.47 8.20 13.30
C ASN A 14 4.27 7.48 12.64
N GLY A 15 4.46 6.28 12.09
CA GLY A 15 3.41 5.52 11.41
C GLY A 15 3.08 6.00 10.00
N ILE A 16 3.83 6.97 9.46
CA ILE A 16 3.57 7.53 8.13
C ILE A 16 4.22 6.64 7.07
N ILE A 17 3.45 6.23 6.06
CA ILE A 17 3.96 5.48 4.91
C ILE A 17 4.69 6.44 3.96
N ASP A 18 6.03 6.44 4.05
CA ASP A 18 6.90 7.26 3.19
C ASP A 18 7.65 6.44 2.13
N SER A 19 7.68 5.10 2.28
CA SER A 19 8.40 4.19 1.40
C SER A 19 7.42 3.26 0.73
N VAL A 20 7.22 3.43 -0.57
CA VAL A 20 6.35 2.59 -1.40
C VAL A 20 7.10 2.20 -2.67
N LYS A 21 7.06 0.91 -3.00
CA LYS A 21 7.67 0.33 -4.19
C LYS A 21 6.66 -0.56 -4.92
N VAL A 22 6.53 -0.37 -6.23
CA VAL A 22 5.77 -1.28 -7.09
C VAL A 22 6.63 -2.52 -7.34
N MET A 23 6.17 -3.67 -6.86
CA MET A 23 6.82 -4.96 -7.05
C MET A 23 6.37 -5.63 -8.34
N ARG A 24 5.06 -5.53 -8.64
CA ARG A 24 4.48 -5.99 -9.90
C ARG A 24 3.37 -5.03 -10.31
N GLY A 25 3.64 -4.23 -11.34
CA GLY A 25 2.70 -3.27 -11.90
C GLY A 25 1.81 -3.86 -12.98
N TYR A 26 0.93 -3.03 -13.52
CA TYR A 26 0.13 -3.33 -14.70
C TYR A 26 0.37 -2.28 -15.80
N ASP A 27 0.11 -1.01 -15.48
CA ASP A 27 0.49 0.14 -16.31
C ASP A 27 0.73 1.37 -15.42
N LYS A 28 1.23 2.46 -16.02
CA LYS A 28 1.58 3.67 -15.28
C LYS A 28 0.41 4.29 -14.51
N ILE A 29 -0.82 4.20 -15.02
CA ILE A 29 -1.99 4.84 -14.41
C ILE A 29 -2.40 4.04 -13.17
N TYR A 30 -2.57 2.72 -13.28
CA TYR A 30 -2.94 1.89 -12.14
C TYR A 30 -1.83 1.85 -11.08
N ASP A 31 -0.56 1.87 -11.49
CA ASP A 31 0.57 1.87 -10.57
C ASP A 31 0.63 3.18 -9.76
N GLN A 32 0.43 4.32 -10.41
CA GLN A 32 0.38 5.63 -9.74
C GLN A 32 -0.80 5.71 -8.77
N GLU A 33 -1.97 5.22 -9.18
CA GLU A 33 -3.15 5.23 -8.34
C GLU A 33 -3.00 4.30 -7.13
N ALA A 34 -2.42 3.12 -7.32
CA ALA A 34 -2.12 2.19 -6.23
C ALA A 34 -1.17 2.83 -5.20
N ILE A 35 -0.12 3.53 -5.65
CA ILE A 35 0.79 4.28 -4.77
C ILE A 35 0.05 5.36 -4.01
N ARG A 36 -0.80 6.15 -4.68
CA ARG A 36 -1.57 7.24 -4.07
C ARG A 36 -2.48 6.72 -2.94
N VAL A 37 -3.19 5.63 -3.21
CA VAL A 37 -4.09 5.00 -2.22
C VAL A 37 -3.30 4.52 -1.01
N VAL A 38 -2.20 3.79 -1.20
CA VAL A 38 -1.36 3.32 -0.08
C VAL A 38 -0.78 4.48 0.74
N LYS A 39 -0.36 5.58 0.10
CA LYS A 39 0.14 6.76 0.81
C LYS A 39 -0.95 7.53 1.58
N SER A 40 -2.22 7.31 1.28
CA SER A 40 -3.35 7.96 1.98
C SER A 40 -3.77 7.25 3.27
N ILE A 41 -3.13 6.11 3.59
CA ILE A 41 -3.34 5.44 4.87
C ILE A 41 -2.82 6.37 5.98
N PRO A 42 -3.64 6.71 7.01
CA PRO A 42 -3.29 7.76 7.97
C PRO A 42 -2.08 7.42 8.83
N GLU A 43 -2.25 6.45 9.73
CA GLU A 43 -1.21 5.94 10.60
C GLU A 43 -1.19 4.42 10.45
N TRP A 44 0.00 3.88 10.21
CA TRP A 44 0.26 2.46 10.04
C TRP A 44 1.05 1.92 11.22
N ASP A 45 0.91 0.62 11.49
CA ASP A 45 1.56 -0.04 12.61
C ASP A 45 3.09 0.08 12.55
N VAL A 46 3.64 0.57 13.65
CA VAL A 46 5.08 0.75 13.87
C VAL A 46 5.59 -0.34 14.81
N TYR A 47 6.77 -0.89 14.50
CA TYR A 47 7.39 -1.93 15.32
C TYR A 47 8.62 -1.39 16.02
N TYR A 48 8.73 -1.70 17.32
CA TYR A 48 9.90 -1.40 18.13
C TYR A 48 10.52 -2.70 18.64
N ARG A 49 11.84 -2.84 18.47
CA ARG A 49 12.61 -3.95 19.01
C ARG A 49 13.63 -3.40 19.99
N ARG A 50 13.49 -3.75 21.28
CA ARG A 50 14.33 -3.25 22.37
C ARG A 50 14.39 -1.71 22.42
N GLY A 51 13.26 -1.05 22.19
CA GLY A 51 13.16 0.41 22.16
C GLY A 51 13.68 1.09 20.89
N ILE A 52 14.20 0.32 19.92
CA ILE A 52 14.67 0.85 18.64
C ILE A 52 13.58 0.60 17.59
N HIS A 53 13.22 1.64 16.83
CA HIS A 53 12.29 1.52 15.72
C HIS A 53 12.85 0.57 14.65
N GLU A 54 12.05 -0.43 14.25
CA GLU A 54 12.39 -1.40 13.21
C GLU A 54 11.38 -1.31 12.06
N ARG A 55 11.86 -0.83 10.92
CA ARG A 55 11.02 -0.66 9.72
C ARG A 55 10.69 -2.02 9.11
N ARG A 56 9.42 -2.40 9.15
CA ARG A 56 8.91 -3.64 8.54
C ARG A 56 8.31 -3.39 7.16
N SER A 57 8.74 -4.20 6.19
CA SER A 57 8.18 -4.19 4.84
C SER A 57 6.92 -5.05 4.76
N TRP A 58 5.84 -4.44 4.30
CA TRP A 58 4.56 -5.07 4.02
C TRP A 58 4.40 -5.30 2.53
N TYR A 59 3.71 -6.37 2.14
CA TYR A 59 3.45 -6.73 0.76
C TYR A 59 1.96 -6.94 0.56
N ILE A 60 1.32 -6.09 -0.23
CA ILE A 60 -0.12 -6.17 -0.46
C ILE A 60 -0.46 -6.04 -1.95
N PRO A 61 -1.49 -6.75 -2.43
CA PRO A 61 -2.09 -6.47 -3.73
C PRO A 61 -3.18 -5.40 -3.61
N ILE A 62 -3.13 -4.39 -4.48
CA ILE A 62 -4.24 -3.48 -4.76
C ILE A 62 -5.00 -4.02 -5.98
N VAL A 63 -6.29 -4.28 -5.81
CA VAL A 63 -7.12 -4.97 -6.82
C VAL A 63 -8.21 -4.03 -7.35
N PHE A 64 -8.07 -3.65 -8.62
CA PHE A 64 -9.07 -2.87 -9.35
C PHE A 64 -9.95 -3.83 -10.15
N SER A 65 -11.24 -3.90 -9.81
CA SER A 65 -12.25 -4.69 -10.53
C SER A 65 -13.64 -4.06 -10.38
N GLU A 66 -14.53 -4.32 -11.34
CA GLU A 66 -15.94 -3.86 -11.23
C GLU A 66 -16.64 -4.51 -10.04
N GLU A 67 -16.32 -5.78 -9.75
CA GLU A 67 -16.81 -6.48 -8.56
C GLU A 67 -16.46 -5.75 -7.26
N ASN A 68 -15.19 -5.35 -7.08
CA ASN A 68 -14.78 -4.60 -5.89
C ASN A 68 -15.45 -3.22 -5.85
N LYS A 69 -15.58 -2.56 -7.00
CA LYS A 69 -16.22 -1.25 -7.10
C LYS A 69 -17.69 -1.31 -6.67
N GLU A 70 -18.45 -2.29 -7.12
CA GLU A 70 -19.86 -2.46 -6.70
C GLU A 70 -19.97 -2.94 -5.24
N LYS A 71 -19.07 -3.82 -4.79
CA LYS A 71 -19.05 -4.31 -3.41
C LYS A 71 -18.76 -3.21 -2.37
N TYR A 72 -17.84 -2.29 -2.68
CA TYR A 72 -17.41 -1.22 -1.77
C TYR A 72 -18.01 0.14 -2.13
N LYS A 73 -19.04 0.15 -2.96
CA LYS A 73 -19.86 1.33 -3.24
C LYS A 73 -20.54 1.75 -1.94
N LYS A 74 -20.28 2.98 -1.50
CA LYS A 74 -20.98 3.59 -0.36
C LYS A 74 -22.35 4.07 -0.79
#